data_AF-A0A7V9K2K7-F1
#
_entry.id   AF-A0A7V9K2K7-F1
#
_cell.length_a   1.000
_cell.length_b   1.000
_cell.length_c   1.000
_cell.angle_alpha   90.00
_cell.angle_beta   90.00
_cell.angle_gamma   90.00
#
_symmetry.space_group_name_H-M   'P 1'
#
loop_
_entity.id
_entity.type
_entity.pdbx_description
1 polymer ?
#
loop_
_entity_poly.entity_id
_entity_poly.type
_entity_poly.pdbx_seq_one_letter_code
_entity_poly.pdbx_strand_id
1 'polypeptide(L)' 'MQVQIDIEFDQLLKIVKRLPSGQLKQLKAEIEKKAGSNKTVDLEALLLSGPTATKKQLATIAKNRKTINQWRTK' A
#
# COMPACT_ATOMS: atom_id res chain seq x y z
N MET A 1 23.89 26.85 -1.73
CA MET A 1 23.97 26.98 -0.26
C MET A 1 22.75 26.27 0.33
N GLN A 2 22.96 25.11 0.95
CA GLN A 2 21.90 24.33 1.57
C GLN A 2 21.96 24.63 3.06
N VAL A 3 21.12 25.56 3.51
CA VAL A 3 21.12 26.00 4.90
C VAL A 3 20.47 24.87 5.73
N GLN A 4 21.30 24.00 6.28
CA GLN A 4 20.89 23.07 7.33
C GLN A 4 20.69 23.92 8.58
N ILE A 5 19.47 24.44 8.76
CA ILE A 5 19.07 25.09 10.00
C ILE A 5 18.73 23.94 10.95
N ASP A 6 19.56 23.75 11.96
CA ASP A 6 19.31 22.82 13.06
C ASP A 6 18.24 23.44 13.95
N ILE A 7 16.97 23.30 13.54
CA ILE A 7 15.83 23.84 14.27
C ILE A 7 15.41 22.83 15.31
N GLU A 8 15.60 23.16 16.59
CA GLU A 8 15.05 22.39 17.69
C GLU A 8 13.51 22.30 17.55
N PHE A 9 12.94 21.14 17.87
CA PHE A 9 11.52 20.86 17.69
C PHE A 9 10.62 21.93 18.32
N ASP A 10 11.01 22.47 19.47
CA ASP A 10 10.27 23.52 20.17
C ASP A 10 10.25 24.86 19.43
N GLN A 11 11.32 25.19 18.71
CA GLN A 11 11.37 26.39 17.87
C GLN A 11 10.45 26.23 16.66
N LEU A 12 10.43 25.04 16.07
CA LEU A 12 9.52 24.70 14.97
C LEU A 12 8.06 24.81 15.40
N LEU A 13 7.72 24.33 16.60
CA LEU A 13 6.37 24.45 17.18
C LEU A 13 5.94 25.91 17.36
N LYS A 14 6.85 26.79 17.79
CA LYS A 14 6.55 28.23 17.93
C LYS A 14 6.26 28.89 16.59
N ILE A 15 6.98 28.51 15.54
CA ILE A 15 6.76 29.01 14.18
C ILE A 15 5.42 28.50 13.64
N VAL A 16 5.16 27.20 13.79
CA VAL A 16 3.92 26.57 13.32
C VAL A 16 2.70 27.18 14.01
N LYS A 17 2.75 27.41 15.33
CA LYS A 17 1.65 28.04 16.09
C LYS A 17 1.37 29.50 15.70
N ARG A 18 2.32 30.19 15.06
CA ARG A 18 2.16 31.57 14.57
C ARG A 18 1.59 31.64 13.15
N LEU A 19 1.46 30.50 12.46
CA LEU A 19 0.93 30.47 11.10
C LEU A 19 -0.59 30.77 11.10
N PRO A 20 -1.10 31.48 10.08
CA PRO A 20 -2.53 31.62 9.85
C PRO A 20 -3.24 30.26 9.70
N SER A 21 -4.51 30.20 10.07
CA SER A 21 -5.32 28.97 10.05
C SER A 21 -5.35 28.27 8.68
N GLY A 22 -5.28 29.03 7.57
CA GLY A 22 -5.18 28.48 6.22
C GLY A 22 -3.87 27.75 5.94
N GLN A 23 -2.75 28.30 6.41
CA GLN A 23 -1.41 27.71 6.24
C GLN A 23 -1.20 26.51 7.16
N LEU A 24 -1.81 26.52 8.36
CA LEU A 24 -1.85 25.35 9.23
C LEU A 24 -2.56 24.14 8.59
N LYS A 25 -3.67 24.38 7.88
CA LYS A 25 -4.38 23.32 7.15
C LYS A 25 -3.54 22.75 6.02
N GLN A 26 -2.85 23.60 5.27
CA GLN A 26 -1.93 23.17 4.21
C GLN A 26 -0.75 22.36 4.76
N LEU A 27 -0.14 22.82 5.86
CA LEU A 27 0.95 22.11 6.53
C LEU A 27 0.50 20.74 7.03
N LYS A 28 -0.68 20.65 7.67
CA LYS A 28 -1.25 19.38 8.13
C LYS A 28 -1.48 18.42 6.96
N ALA A 29 -2.05 18.90 5.86
CA ALA A 29 -2.28 18.10 4.67
C ALA A 29 -0.97 17.56 4.06
N GLU A 30 0.09 18.38 4.03
CA GLU A 30 1.39 17.95 3.49
C GLU A 30 2.11 16.96 4.42
N ILE A 31 1.97 17.09 5.75
CA ILE A 31 2.48 16.14 6.74
C ILE A 31 1.75 14.79 6.63
N GLU A 32 0.42 14.80 6.56
CA GLU A 32 -0.40 13.58 6.41
C GLU A 32 -0.11 12.86 5.09
N LYS A 33 0.13 13.62 4.01
CA LYS A 33 0.55 13.08 2.71
C LYS A 33 1.90 12.36 2.77
N LYS A 34 2.87 12.86 3.56
CA LYS A 34 4.15 12.16 3.79
C LYS A 34 4.04 10.99 4.77
N ALA A 35 3.14 11.05 5.73
CA ALA A 35 2.87 9.92 6.65
C ALA A 35 2.16 8.76 5.94
N GLY A 36 1.44 9.03 4.85
CA GLY A 36 0.75 8.04 4.05
C GLY A 36 1.66 7.32 3.06
N SER A 37 2.55 6.44 3.51
CA SER A 37 2.87 5.17 2.81
C SER A 37 3.97 4.32 3.46
N ASN A 38 4.07 4.27 4.79
CA ASN A 38 4.57 3.04 5.41
C ASN A 38 3.44 2.00 5.42
N LYS A 39 2.84 1.73 4.26
CA LYS A 39 2.03 0.52 4.10
C LYS A 39 3.05 -0.59 3.95
N THR A 40 3.48 -1.16 5.08
CA THR A 40 3.97 -2.54 5.07
C THR A 40 2.86 -3.33 4.40
N VAL A 41 3.07 -3.70 3.13
CA VAL A 41 2.07 -4.43 2.36
C VAL A 41 1.87 -5.73 3.11
N ASP A 42 0.72 -5.86 3.76
CA ASP A 42 0.32 -7.10 4.39
C ASP A 42 0.08 -8.12 3.29
N LEU A 43 1.11 -8.94 3.06
CA LEU A 43 1.13 -9.94 2.00
C LEU A 43 0.00 -10.95 2.17
N GLU A 44 -0.39 -11.25 3.41
CA GLU A 44 -1.47 -12.18 3.71
C GLU A 44 -2.81 -11.62 3.21
N ALA A 45 -3.12 -10.37 3.57
CA ALA A 45 -4.33 -9.69 3.12
C ALA A 45 -4.39 -9.57 1.58
N LEU A 46 -3.25 -9.31 0.93
CA LEU A 46 -3.16 -9.23 -0.53
C LEU A 46 -3.46 -10.58 -1.19
N LEU A 47 -2.85 -11.66 -0.70
CA LEU A 47 -3.05 -13.01 -1.23
C LEU A 47 -4.48 -13.51 -1.03
N LEU A 48 -5.10 -13.19 0.11
CA LEU A 48 -6.49 -13.55 0.40
C LEU A 48 -7.50 -12.77 -0.45
N SER A 49 -7.18 -11.52 -0.81
CA SER A 49 -8.03 -10.69 -1.67
C SER A 49 -7.92 -11.01 -3.17
N GLY A 50 -6.96 -11.86 -3.55
CA GLY A 50 -6.71 -12.23 -4.93
C GLY A 50 -7.87 -13.03 -5.56
N PRO A 51 -8.11 -12.88 -6.87
CA PRO A 51 -9.14 -13.65 -7.55
C PRO A 51 -8.81 -15.15 -7.52
N THR A 52 -9.69 -15.94 -6.92
CA THR A 52 -9.59 -17.41 -6.92
C THR A 52 -10.43 -18.02 -8.05
N ALA A 53 -10.00 -19.18 -8.55
CA ALA A 53 -10.74 -19.90 -9.60
C ALA A 53 -12.15 -20.31 -9.13
N THR A 54 -13.16 -20.06 -9.96
CA THR A 54 -14.54 -20.46 -9.71
C THR A 54 -14.68 -21.98 -9.76
N LYS A 55 -15.67 -22.55 -9.06
CA LYS A 55 -15.98 -24.00 -9.08
C LYS A 55 -16.05 -24.61 -10.49
N LYS A 56 -16.62 -23.87 -11.46
CA LYS A 56 -16.67 -24.29 -12.88
C LYS A 56 -15.28 -24.40 -13.50
N GLN A 57 -14.39 -23.43 -13.24
CA GLN A 57 -13.02 -23.44 -13.73
C GLN A 57 -12.22 -24.58 -13.10
N LEU A 58 -12.41 -24.83 -11.80
CA LEU A 58 -11.80 -25.98 -11.12
C LEU A 58 -12.23 -27.32 -11.74
N ALA A 59 -13.51 -27.49 -12.05
CA ALA A 59 -14.02 -28.69 -12.72
C ALA A 59 -13.39 -28.89 -14.11
N THR A 60 -13.26 -27.81 -14.90
CA THR A 60 -12.60 -27.85 -16.21
C THR A 60 -11.12 -28.21 -16.07
N ILE A 61 -10.40 -27.63 -15.10
CA ILE A 61 -8.98 -27.95 -14.83
C ILE A 61 -8.83 -29.44 -14.48
N ALA A 62 -9.69 -29.97 -13.62
CA ALA A 62 -9.66 -31.39 -13.23
C ALA A 62 -9.89 -32.33 -14.42
N LYS A 63 -10.89 -32.02 -15.27
CA LYS A 63 -11.17 -32.77 -16.49
C LYS A 63 -9.98 -32.73 -17.45
N ASN A 64 -9.41 -31.56 -17.67
CA ASN A 64 -8.26 -31.38 -18.57
C ASN A 64 -7.03 -32.14 -18.07
N ARG A 65 -6.72 -32.09 -16.76
CA ARG A 65 -5.63 -32.87 -16.16
C ARG A 65 -5.80 -34.37 -16.42
N LYS A 66 -7.02 -34.90 -16.28
CA LYS A 66 -7.29 -36.32 -16.55
C LYS A 66 -7.04 -36.68 -18.01
N THR A 67 -7.52 -35.86 -18.95
CA THR A 67 -7.30 -36.07 -20.39
C THR A 67 -5.81 -36.01 -20.75
N ILE A 68 -5.08 -35.02 -20.22
CA ILE A 68 -3.64 -34.88 -20.47
C ILE A 68 -2.88 -36.10 -19.92
N ASN A 69 -3.20 -36.55 -18.72
CA ASN A 69 -2.56 -37.74 -18.16
C ASN A 69 -2.81 -38.98 -19.01
N GLN A 70 -4.04 -39.16 -19.51
CA GLN A 70 -4.37 -40.25 -20.43
C GLN A 70 -3.57 -40.18 -21.74
N TRP A 71 -3.29 -38.97 -22.25
CA TRP A 71 -2.44 -38.79 -23.43
C TRP A 71 -0.97 -39.10 -23.15
N ARG A 72 -0.48 -38.77 -21.95
CA ARG A 72 0.92 -39.04 -21.56
C ARG A 72 1.20 -40.51 -21.27
N THR A 73 0.17 -41.28 -20.94
CA THR A 73 0.27 -42.72 -20.64
C THR A 73 -0.02 -43.62 -21.86
N LYS A 74 -0.29 -43.02 -23.03
CA LYS A 74 -0.30 -43.72 -24.32
C LYS A 74 1.07 -43.58 -24.97
#